data_AF-A0A148KLM9-F1
#
_entry.id   AF-A0A148KLM9-F1
#
_cell.length_a   1.000
_cell.length_b   1.000
_cell.length_c   1.000
_cell.angle_alpha   90.00
_cell.angle_beta   90.00
_cell.angle_gamma   90.00
#
_symmetry.space_group_name_H-M   'P 1'
#
loop_
_entity.id
_entity.type
_entity.pdbx_description
1 polymer ?
#
loop_
_entity_poly.entity_id
_entity_poly.type
_entity_poly.pdbx_seq_one_letter_code
_entity_poly.pdbx_strand_id
1 'polypeptide(L)'
;MTSNKNIMVGILLAGKALLKSPYVKRYNFRIKLMKRMFQVLFILFFMSCGSYAHDQNPLNSRDALLGHWIFNKQETIGNFKNSEMTESEVKEFSSILKPAEIVITENVYSGFLQGRKPTHTPYSIISISNNGECFKLQFEDSRIPLDIQKHEMCVINNRLLLSGVKGAKEVFNKKL
;
A
#
# COMPACT_ATOMS: atom_id res chain seq x y z
N MET A 1 -8.63 -5.05 35.65
CA MET A 1 -7.19 -4.86 35.40
C MET A 1 -7.00 -4.35 33.97
N THR A 2 -6.27 -3.25 33.85
CA THR A 2 -6.28 -2.27 32.75
C THR A 2 -5.74 -2.82 31.42
N SER A 3 -6.58 -2.74 30.38
CA SER A 3 -6.31 -3.19 29.00
C SER A 3 -5.32 -2.25 28.30
N ASN A 4 -4.12 -2.74 27.97
CA ASN A 4 -3.09 -1.98 27.27
C ASN A 4 -3.32 -2.07 25.74
N LYS A 5 -3.92 -1.01 25.16
CA LYS A 5 -4.44 -0.94 23.77
C LYS A 5 -3.51 -0.23 22.77
N ASN A 6 -2.21 -0.06 23.08
CA ASN A 6 -1.34 0.90 22.36
C ASN A 6 -0.33 0.31 21.34
N ILE A 7 -0.49 -0.90 20.81
CA ILE A 7 0.59 -1.53 20.01
C ILE A 7 0.16 -2.04 18.62
N MET A 8 -1.00 -1.63 18.09
CA MET A 8 -1.27 -1.73 16.65
C MET A 8 -0.69 -0.55 15.86
N VAL A 9 -0.23 0.45 16.60
CA VAL A 9 0.20 1.76 16.14
C VAL A 9 1.73 1.84 16.01
N GLY A 10 2.50 1.00 16.71
CA GLY A 10 3.95 1.15 16.84
C GLY A 10 4.80 0.99 15.57
N ILE A 11 4.40 0.13 14.62
CA ILE A 11 5.18 -0.07 13.37
C ILE A 11 4.79 0.99 12.31
N LEU A 12 3.51 1.39 12.29
CA LEU A 12 2.99 2.44 11.39
C LEU A 12 3.28 3.88 11.88
N LEU A 13 3.32 4.13 13.20
CA LEU A 13 3.71 5.42 13.78
C LEU A 13 5.22 5.58 13.94
N ALA A 14 6.02 4.53 14.14
CA ALA A 14 7.48 4.71 14.14
C ALA A 14 7.97 5.25 12.78
N GLY A 15 7.38 4.78 11.67
CA GLY A 15 7.64 5.33 10.33
C GLY A 15 7.15 6.78 10.14
N LYS A 16 5.96 7.13 10.65
CA LYS A 16 5.41 8.51 10.53
C LYS A 16 6.03 9.52 11.52
N ALA A 17 6.51 9.09 12.68
CA ALA A 17 7.09 9.96 13.71
C ALA A 17 8.54 10.37 13.40
N LEU A 18 9.32 9.49 12.75
CA LEU A 18 10.64 9.85 12.22
C LEU A 18 10.58 10.89 11.09
N LEU A 19 9.46 10.96 10.34
CA LEU A 19 9.22 11.94 9.28
C LEU A 19 8.76 13.34 9.78
N LYS A 20 8.50 13.50 11.08
CA LYS A 20 8.19 14.81 11.71
C LYS A 20 9.41 15.50 12.31
N SER A 21 10.62 15.00 12.05
CA SER A 21 11.86 15.70 12.42
C SER A 21 12.04 16.98 11.56
N PRO A 22 12.72 18.03 12.07
CA PRO A 22 12.62 19.42 11.58
C PRO A 22 13.13 19.69 10.16
N TYR A 23 13.59 18.67 9.43
CA TYR A 23 14.25 18.82 8.13
C TYR A 23 13.28 18.98 6.94
N VAL A 24 11.95 18.87 7.14
CA VAL A 24 10.93 18.95 6.06
C VAL A 24 10.46 20.39 5.76
N LYS A 25 11.11 21.43 6.31
CA LYS A 25 10.65 22.84 6.17
C LYS A 25 11.17 23.60 4.93
N ARG A 26 11.77 22.96 3.92
CA ARG A 26 12.39 23.66 2.77
C ARG A 26 11.77 23.51 1.38
N TYR A 27 10.60 22.86 1.22
CA TYR A 27 10.06 22.55 -0.13
C TYR A 27 8.81 23.32 -0.59
N ASN A 28 8.50 24.48 0.00
CA ASN A 28 7.27 25.23 -0.35
C ASN A 28 7.46 26.56 -1.10
N PHE A 29 8.62 26.84 -1.73
CA PHE A 29 8.85 28.15 -2.36
C PHE A 29 8.83 28.20 -3.91
N ARG A 30 8.65 27.08 -4.64
CA ARG A 30 8.90 27.10 -6.10
C ARG A 30 7.81 26.53 -7.04
N ILE A 31 6.55 26.48 -6.61
CA ILE A 31 5.43 25.98 -7.46
C ILE A 31 4.34 27.05 -7.66
N LYS A 32 4.70 28.24 -8.16
CA LYS A 32 3.68 29.28 -8.46
C LYS A 32 3.82 30.01 -9.79
N LEU A 33 4.73 29.61 -10.70
CA LEU A 33 5.00 30.36 -11.94
C LEU A 33 4.95 29.55 -13.26
N MET A 34 4.27 28.40 -13.34
CA MET A 34 4.11 27.67 -14.61
C MET A 34 2.67 27.19 -14.84
N LYS A 35 1.67 28.02 -14.53
CA LYS A 35 0.23 27.65 -14.65
C LYS A 35 -0.50 28.20 -15.88
N ARG A 36 0.14 28.98 -16.77
CA ARG A 36 -0.58 29.65 -17.88
C ARG A 36 -0.16 29.26 -19.30
N MET A 37 0.86 28.42 -19.48
CA MET A 37 1.33 28.04 -20.83
C MET A 37 0.90 26.63 -21.28
N PHE A 38 0.38 25.78 -20.38
CA PHE A 38 0.09 24.37 -20.70
C PHE A 38 -1.35 24.11 -21.19
N GLN A 39 -2.22 25.12 -21.16
CA GLN A 39 -3.66 24.95 -21.35
C GLN A 39 -4.10 24.95 -22.83
N VAL A 40 -3.22 25.35 -23.76
CA VAL A 40 -3.53 25.45 -25.20
C VAL A 40 -3.07 24.21 -25.98
N LEU A 41 -2.08 23.46 -25.48
CA LEU A 41 -1.56 22.27 -26.17
C LEU A 41 -2.45 21.01 -26.01
N PHE A 42 -3.35 20.99 -25.04
CA PHE A 42 -4.09 19.78 -24.64
C PHE A 42 -5.34 19.51 -25.52
N ILE A 43 -5.85 20.51 -26.23
CA ILE A 43 -7.12 20.39 -26.98
C ILE A 43 -6.91 19.74 -28.36
N LEU A 44 -5.71 19.79 -28.94
CA LEU A 44 -5.42 19.22 -30.26
C LEU A 44 -5.03 17.74 -30.25
N PHE A 45 -4.80 17.11 -29.08
CA PHE A 45 -4.38 15.71 -28.99
C PHE A 45 -5.53 14.70 -28.84
N PHE A 46 -6.77 15.16 -28.65
CA PHE A 46 -7.91 14.29 -28.33
C PHE A 46 -8.73 13.78 -29.53
N MET A 47 -8.33 14.05 -30.78
CA MET A 47 -9.06 13.59 -31.97
C MET A 47 -8.48 12.35 -32.68
N SER A 48 -7.45 11.66 -32.14
CA SER A 48 -6.80 10.56 -32.86
C SER A 48 -6.50 9.28 -32.06
N CYS A 49 -7.26 8.96 -31.02
CA CYS A 49 -7.27 7.60 -30.45
C CYS A 49 -8.69 7.04 -30.43
N GLY A 50 -9.07 6.50 -31.59
CA GLY A 50 -10.14 5.51 -31.67
C GLY A 50 -9.68 4.19 -31.03
N SER A 51 -10.62 3.60 -30.28
CA SER A 51 -10.76 2.17 -29.99
C SER A 51 -9.59 1.45 -29.32
N TYR A 52 -9.75 1.10 -28.04
CA TYR A 52 -9.83 -0.29 -27.56
C TYR A 52 -10.42 -0.26 -26.15
N ALA A 53 -11.76 -0.35 -26.04
CA ALA A 53 -12.38 -0.77 -24.81
C ALA A 53 -12.18 -2.29 -24.71
N HIS A 54 -11.04 -2.71 -24.14
CA HIS A 54 -10.89 -4.10 -23.73
C HIS A 54 -11.69 -4.27 -22.45
N ASP A 55 -12.87 -4.85 -22.58
CA ASP A 55 -13.69 -5.33 -21.48
C ASP A 55 -12.88 -6.41 -20.74
N GLN A 56 -12.32 -6.05 -19.59
CA GLN A 56 -11.75 -7.01 -18.65
C GLN A 56 -12.77 -7.18 -17.52
N ASN A 57 -13.39 -8.34 -17.56
CA ASN A 57 -14.42 -8.81 -16.66
C ASN A 57 -13.98 -8.62 -15.18
N PRO A 58 -14.62 -7.73 -14.39
CA PRO A 58 -14.20 -7.39 -13.03
C PRO A 58 -14.29 -8.55 -12.03
N LEU A 59 -14.92 -9.67 -12.41
CA LEU A 59 -14.95 -10.88 -11.59
C LEU A 59 -13.54 -11.50 -11.43
N ASN A 60 -12.74 -11.52 -12.50
CA ASN A 60 -11.46 -12.24 -12.53
C ASN A 60 -10.37 -11.54 -11.70
N SER A 61 -10.46 -10.21 -11.55
CA SER A 61 -9.52 -9.43 -10.74
C SER A 61 -9.75 -9.62 -9.24
N ARG A 62 -11.00 -9.71 -8.79
CA ARG A 62 -11.31 -9.96 -7.38
C ARG A 62 -10.75 -11.30 -6.92
N ASP A 63 -10.86 -12.33 -7.73
CA ASP A 63 -10.35 -13.67 -7.42
C ASP A 63 -8.82 -13.70 -7.27
N ALA A 64 -8.10 -12.81 -7.97
CA ALA A 64 -6.65 -12.68 -7.83
C ALA A 64 -6.25 -12.21 -6.43
N LEU A 65 -7.03 -11.31 -5.83
CA LEU A 65 -6.80 -10.76 -4.48
C LEU A 65 -7.06 -11.78 -3.36
N LEU A 66 -8.06 -12.65 -3.56
CA LEU A 66 -8.46 -13.63 -2.56
C LEU A 66 -7.37 -14.68 -2.33
N GLY A 67 -7.19 -15.07 -1.07
CA GLY A 67 -6.30 -16.15 -0.68
C GLY A 67 -5.48 -15.87 0.57
N HIS A 68 -4.50 -16.75 0.79
CA HIS A 68 -3.57 -16.70 1.90
C HIS A 68 -2.20 -16.23 1.38
N TRP A 69 -1.68 -15.17 1.97
CA TRP A 69 -0.45 -14.49 1.59
C TRP A 69 0.56 -14.55 2.75
N ILE A 70 1.78 -15.01 2.48
CA ILE A 70 2.86 -15.14 3.46
C ILE A 70 3.92 -14.08 3.17
N PHE A 71 4.34 -13.35 4.21
CA PHE A 71 5.35 -12.31 4.09
C PHE A 71 6.70 -12.86 3.62
N ASN A 72 7.23 -12.28 2.54
CA ASN A 72 8.54 -12.60 2.00
C ASN A 72 9.56 -11.55 2.47
N LYS A 73 10.28 -11.88 3.56
CA LYS A 73 11.27 -10.98 4.15
C LYS A 73 12.41 -10.65 3.19
N GLN A 74 12.95 -11.63 2.47
CA GLN A 74 14.11 -11.41 1.60
C GLN A 74 13.78 -10.48 0.44
N GLU A 75 12.64 -10.70 -0.22
CA GLU A 75 12.20 -9.87 -1.34
C GLU A 75 11.76 -8.48 -0.90
N THR A 76 11.15 -8.35 0.29
CA THR A 76 10.86 -7.05 0.89
C THR A 76 12.13 -6.24 1.14
N ILE A 77 13.18 -6.87 1.69
CA ILE A 77 14.49 -6.22 1.86
C ILE A 77 15.09 -5.81 0.51
N GLY A 78 14.93 -6.64 -0.52
CA GLY A 78 15.29 -6.30 -1.91
C GLY A 78 14.56 -5.04 -2.39
N ASN A 79 13.25 -4.95 -2.16
CA ASN A 79 12.46 -3.75 -2.50
C ASN A 79 12.89 -2.52 -1.71
N PHE A 80 13.30 -2.67 -0.45
CA PHE A 80 13.82 -1.55 0.35
C PHE A 80 15.09 -0.97 -0.28
N LYS A 81 16.02 -1.84 -0.70
CA LYS A 81 17.26 -1.43 -1.37
C LYS A 81 17.05 -0.73 -2.71
N ASN A 82 15.96 -1.06 -3.40
CA ASN A 82 15.61 -0.48 -4.70
C ASN A 82 14.71 0.76 -4.59
N SER A 83 14.46 1.24 -3.36
CA SER A 83 13.62 2.41 -3.08
C SER A 83 14.47 3.66 -2.79
N GLU A 84 13.83 4.76 -2.39
CA GLU A 84 14.52 6.01 -2.01
C GLU A 84 15.15 5.94 -0.59
N MET A 85 15.32 4.74 -0.03
CA MET A 85 15.91 4.53 1.29
C MET A 85 17.44 4.54 1.25
N THR A 86 18.07 5.08 2.30
CA THR A 86 19.51 4.93 2.51
C THR A 86 19.86 3.53 3.02
N GLU A 87 21.12 3.11 2.91
CA GLU A 87 21.57 1.83 3.47
C GLU A 87 21.31 1.70 4.98
N SER A 88 21.45 2.80 5.73
CA SER A 88 21.18 2.83 7.17
C SER A 88 19.69 2.59 7.45
N GLU A 89 18.80 3.22 6.68
CA GLU A 89 17.36 3.01 6.78
C GLU A 89 16.98 1.58 6.40
N VAL A 90 17.53 1.05 5.31
CA VAL A 90 17.32 -0.35 4.92
C VAL A 90 17.71 -1.27 6.05
N LYS A 91 18.88 -1.08 6.68
CA LYS A 91 19.34 -1.89 7.81
C LYS A 91 18.39 -1.80 9.00
N GLU A 92 17.97 -0.59 9.36
CA GLU A 92 17.04 -0.34 10.47
C GLU A 92 15.69 -1.03 10.22
N PHE A 93 15.03 -0.76 9.08
CA PHE A 93 13.73 -1.35 8.76
C PHE A 93 13.81 -2.87 8.62
N SER A 94 14.87 -3.41 8.00
CA SER A 94 15.08 -4.85 7.87
C SER A 94 15.16 -5.58 9.21
N SER A 95 15.71 -4.91 10.23
CA SER A 95 15.89 -5.47 11.58
C SER A 95 14.57 -5.67 12.32
N ILE A 96 13.56 -4.84 12.03
CA ILE A 96 12.25 -4.89 12.70
C ILE A 96 11.21 -5.74 11.94
N LEU A 97 11.51 -6.19 10.72
CA LEU A 97 10.62 -7.06 9.94
C LEU A 97 10.40 -8.39 10.66
N LYS A 98 9.13 -8.65 10.98
CA LYS A 98 8.67 -9.90 11.60
C LYS A 98 7.90 -10.74 10.58
N PRO A 99 7.88 -12.08 10.75
CA PRO A 99 6.96 -12.94 10.02
C PRO A 99 5.52 -12.44 10.17
N ALA A 100 4.81 -12.41 9.05
CA ALA A 100 3.44 -11.97 8.94
C ALA A 100 2.71 -12.79 7.89
N GLU A 101 1.41 -12.97 8.08
CA GLU A 101 0.52 -13.59 7.10
C GLU A 101 -0.74 -12.74 6.97
N ILE A 102 -1.31 -12.74 5.76
CA ILE A 102 -2.55 -12.06 5.44
C ILE A 102 -3.49 -13.07 4.80
N VAL A 103 -4.72 -13.16 5.28
CA VAL A 103 -5.77 -13.94 4.64
C VAL A 103 -6.88 -12.99 4.22
N ILE A 104 -7.15 -12.95 2.92
CA ILE A 104 -8.20 -12.10 2.33
C ILE A 104 -9.30 -13.02 1.81
N THR A 105 -10.48 -12.91 2.41
CA THR A 105 -11.73 -13.53 1.93
C THR A 105 -12.60 -12.46 1.27
N GLU A 106 -13.79 -12.83 0.78
CA GLU A 106 -14.66 -11.91 0.04
C GLU A 106 -14.95 -10.58 0.77
N ASN A 107 -15.03 -10.60 2.10
CA ASN A 107 -15.44 -9.47 2.93
C ASN A 107 -14.55 -9.22 4.14
N VAL A 108 -13.56 -10.07 4.43
CA VAL A 108 -12.70 -9.94 5.62
C VAL A 108 -11.23 -9.95 5.22
N TYR A 109 -10.52 -8.93 5.71
CA TYR A 109 -9.08 -8.85 5.69
C TYR A 109 -8.56 -9.31 7.06
N SER A 110 -7.79 -10.39 7.09
CA SER A 110 -7.23 -10.95 8.31
C SER A 110 -5.71 -10.82 8.34
N GLY A 111 -5.17 -10.19 9.38
CA GLY A 111 -3.73 -10.04 9.59
C GLY A 111 -3.24 -10.90 10.76
N PHE A 112 -2.19 -11.68 10.51
CA PHE A 112 -1.53 -12.54 11.50
C PHE A 112 -0.09 -12.08 11.67
N LEU A 113 0.22 -11.52 12.85
CA LEU A 113 1.56 -11.04 13.17
C LEU A 113 2.13 -11.88 14.31
N GLN A 114 3.39 -12.31 14.20
CA GLN A 114 4.03 -13.13 15.22
C GLN A 114 3.98 -12.44 16.61
N GLY A 115 3.45 -13.16 17.61
CA GLY A 115 3.33 -12.67 18.98
C GLY A 115 2.15 -11.72 19.22
N ARG A 116 1.21 -11.60 18.29
CA ARG A 116 -0.01 -10.79 18.43
C ARG A 116 -1.26 -11.63 18.17
N LYS A 117 -2.38 -11.19 18.73
CA LYS A 117 -3.69 -11.75 18.38
C LYS A 117 -4.01 -11.39 16.92
N PRO A 118 -4.61 -12.32 16.14
CA PRO A 118 -5.07 -12.02 14.80
C PRO A 118 -6.03 -10.83 14.78
N THR A 119 -5.94 -10.02 13.74
CA THR A 119 -6.87 -8.91 13.48
C THR A 119 -7.76 -9.28 12.31
N HIS A 120 -9.07 -9.12 12.47
CA HIS A 120 -10.05 -9.36 11.42
C HIS A 120 -10.81 -8.06 11.18
N THR A 121 -10.73 -7.58 9.95
CA THR A 121 -11.24 -6.26 9.58
C THR A 121 -12.13 -6.42 8.35
N PRO A 122 -13.43 -6.12 8.46
CA PRO A 122 -14.28 -6.05 7.28
C PRO A 122 -13.78 -4.97 6.33
N TYR A 123 -13.92 -5.21 5.02
CA TYR A 123 -13.45 -4.27 4.01
C TYR A 123 -14.35 -4.22 2.79
N SER A 124 -14.27 -3.10 2.08
CA SER A 124 -14.85 -2.90 0.76
C SER A 124 -13.78 -2.45 -0.25
N ILE A 125 -13.95 -2.84 -1.52
CA ILE A 125 -13.09 -2.38 -2.61
C ILE A 125 -13.66 -1.06 -3.13
N ILE A 126 -12.90 0.02 -3.00
CA ILE A 126 -13.28 1.36 -3.46
C ILE A 126 -13.02 1.51 -4.96
N SER A 127 -11.88 0.99 -5.42
CA SER A 127 -11.48 1.09 -6.83
C SER A 127 -10.49 0.00 -7.18
N ILE A 128 -10.52 -0.38 -8.46
CA ILE A 128 -9.55 -1.29 -9.08
C ILE A 128 -8.85 -0.50 -10.20
N SER A 129 -7.52 -0.58 -10.26
CA SER A 129 -6.68 0.11 -11.24
C SER A 129 -5.64 -0.83 -11.84
N ASN A 130 -4.86 -0.33 -12.80
CA ASN A 130 -3.79 -1.08 -13.47
C ASN A 130 -4.28 -2.43 -14.02
N ASN A 131 -5.31 -2.40 -14.87
CA ASN A 131 -5.86 -3.60 -15.52
C ASN A 131 -6.26 -4.73 -14.54
N GLY A 132 -6.78 -4.37 -13.36
CA GLY A 132 -7.22 -5.38 -12.39
C GLY A 132 -6.15 -5.82 -11.40
N GLU A 133 -4.95 -5.27 -11.47
CA GLU A 133 -3.84 -5.68 -10.60
C GLU A 133 -3.84 -4.92 -9.26
N CYS A 134 -4.31 -3.67 -9.21
CA CYS A 134 -4.23 -2.85 -8.01
C CYS A 134 -5.61 -2.55 -7.41
N PHE A 135 -5.70 -2.68 -6.09
CA PHE A 135 -6.94 -2.57 -5.31
C PHE A 135 -6.78 -1.50 -4.25
N LYS A 136 -7.75 -0.60 -4.19
CA LYS A 136 -7.89 0.35 -3.09
C LYS A 136 -8.99 -0.14 -2.16
N LEU A 137 -8.62 -0.56 -0.96
CA LEU A 137 -9.52 -1.06 0.06
C LEU A 137 -9.93 0.06 1.03
N GLN A 138 -11.15 -0.02 1.53
CA GLN A 138 -11.66 0.71 2.68
C GLN A 138 -11.90 -0.28 3.81
N PHE A 139 -11.22 -0.11 4.94
CA PHE A 139 -11.52 -0.86 6.15
C PHE A 139 -12.72 -0.24 6.88
N GLU A 140 -13.63 -1.10 7.33
CA GLU A 140 -14.92 -0.73 7.94
C GLU A 140 -14.89 -0.89 9.47
N ASP A 141 -13.72 -0.70 10.08
CA ASP A 141 -13.56 -0.70 11.53
C ASP A 141 -13.40 0.74 12.03
N SER A 142 -14.38 1.22 12.79
CA SER A 142 -14.40 2.56 13.36
C SER A 142 -13.28 2.82 14.37
N ARG A 143 -12.61 1.77 14.85
CA ARG A 143 -11.43 1.88 15.73
C ARG A 143 -10.16 2.21 14.94
N ILE A 144 -10.16 2.02 13.63
CA ILE A 144 -9.03 2.37 12.75
C ILE A 144 -9.14 3.87 12.40
N PRO A 145 -8.11 4.68 12.67
CA PRO A 145 -8.07 6.09 12.28
C PRO A 145 -8.31 6.30 10.78
N LEU A 146 -9.07 7.34 10.44
CA LEU A 146 -9.49 7.65 9.07
C LEU A 146 -8.33 7.76 8.07
N ASP A 147 -7.16 8.22 8.53
CA ASP A 147 -5.96 8.39 7.69
C ASP A 147 -5.28 7.07 7.30
N ILE A 148 -5.66 5.95 7.93
CA ILE A 148 -5.15 4.61 7.62
C ILE A 148 -6.26 3.59 7.32
N GLN A 149 -7.52 4.02 7.26
CA GLN A 149 -8.63 3.15 6.83
C GLN A 149 -8.57 2.80 5.34
N LYS A 150 -7.90 3.61 4.54
CA LYS A 150 -7.71 3.35 3.11
C LYS A 150 -6.35 2.72 2.87
N HIS A 151 -6.34 1.60 2.18
CA HIS A 151 -5.10 0.88 1.88
C HIS A 151 -5.04 0.51 0.40
N GLU A 152 -3.88 0.69 -0.21
CA GLU A 152 -3.63 0.34 -1.61
C GLU A 152 -2.65 -0.82 -1.69
N MET A 153 -3.06 -1.86 -2.40
CA MET A 153 -2.29 -3.09 -2.60
C MET A 153 -2.41 -3.55 -4.04
N CYS A 154 -1.38 -4.23 -4.54
CA CYS A 154 -1.40 -4.76 -5.90
C CYS A 154 -1.06 -6.25 -5.91
N VAL A 155 -1.72 -7.02 -6.76
CA VAL A 155 -1.42 -8.42 -7.05
C VAL A 155 -0.75 -8.47 -8.41
N ILE A 156 0.57 -8.69 -8.43
CA ILE A 156 1.37 -8.74 -9.66
C ILE A 156 2.17 -10.03 -9.63
N ASN A 157 2.13 -10.83 -10.70
CA ASN A 157 2.86 -12.09 -10.81
C ASN A 157 2.65 -13.03 -9.60
N ASN A 158 1.41 -13.14 -9.13
CA ASN A 158 1.03 -13.93 -7.95
C ASN A 158 1.72 -13.50 -6.64
N ARG A 159 2.11 -12.24 -6.55
CA ARG A 159 2.64 -11.59 -5.35
C ARG A 159 1.72 -10.46 -4.93
N LEU A 160 1.41 -10.40 -3.66
CA LEU A 160 0.71 -9.26 -3.07
C LEU A 160 1.74 -8.24 -2.60
N LEU A 161 1.64 -7.03 -3.13
CA LEU A 161 2.52 -5.90 -2.88
C LEU A 161 1.76 -4.85 -2.06
N LEU A 162 2.21 -4.60 -0.83
CA LEU A 162 1.68 -3.53 0.00
C LEU A 162 2.58 -2.30 -0.10
N SER A 163 1.97 -1.12 -0.18
CA SER A 163 2.72 0.13 -0.21
C SER A 163 3.33 0.44 1.16
N GLY A 164 4.66 0.59 1.18
CA GLY A 164 5.45 0.97 2.34
C GLY A 164 5.92 2.42 2.31
N VAL A 165 6.93 2.71 3.13
CA VAL A 165 7.58 4.03 3.22
C VAL A 165 8.50 4.30 2.04
N LYS A 166 8.59 5.55 1.59
CA LYS A 166 9.53 6.01 0.54
C LYS A 166 9.45 5.21 -0.78
N GLY A 167 8.23 4.84 -1.18
CA GLY A 167 7.99 4.07 -2.40
C GLY A 167 8.36 2.59 -2.29
N ALA A 168 8.90 2.13 -1.16
CA ALA A 168 9.18 0.73 -0.92
C ALA A 168 7.89 -0.10 -0.91
N LYS A 169 8.02 -1.40 -1.20
CA LYS A 169 6.92 -2.37 -1.17
C LYS A 169 7.24 -3.51 -0.23
N GLU A 170 6.25 -3.89 0.57
CA GLU A 170 6.26 -5.16 1.29
C GLU A 170 5.68 -6.24 0.40
N VAL A 171 6.36 -7.38 0.33
CA VAL A 171 6.01 -8.46 -0.59
C VAL A 171 5.50 -9.67 0.16
N PHE A 172 4.38 -10.20 -0.31
CA PHE A 172 3.80 -11.44 0.19
C PHE A 172 3.58 -12.41 -0.97
N ASN A 173 3.93 -13.67 -0.74
CA ASN A 173 3.73 -14.76 -1.70
C ASN A 173 2.42 -15.47 -1.41
N LYS A 174 1.70 -15.87 -2.46
CA LYS A 174 0.51 -16.70 -2.28
C LYS A 174 0.93 -18.07 -1.72
N LYS A 175 0.28 -18.48 -0.63
CA LYS A 175 0.41 -19.82 -0.07
C LYS A 175 -0.40 -20.77 -0.93
N LEU A 176 0.26 -21.76 -1.53
CA LEU A 176 -0.37 -22.85 -2.26
C LEU A 176 -0.98 -23.88 -1.30
#